data_AF-A0A644WIB2-F1
#
_entry.id   AF-A0A644WIB2-F1
#
_cell.length_a   1.000
_cell.length_b   1.000
_cell.length_c   1.000
_cell.angle_alpha   90.00
_cell.angle_beta   90.00
_cell.angle_gamma   90.00
#
_symmetry.space_group_name_H-M   'P 1'
#
loop_
_entity.id
_entity.type
_entity.pdbx_description
1 polymer ?
#
loop_
_entity_poly.entity_id
_entity_poly.type
_entity_poly.pdbx_seq_one_letter_code
_entity_poly.pdbx_strand_id
1 'polypeptide(L)'
;MSEERQRILHLLSIGKLTVDEAEKLLTAFENTSKPAAPVSDVRGKYLYVQVEPKEGKSTERVSVKVPLALVKAGLNISKLIPIEAQEKVQASMHESGMSFDFSSISTQNMDEILEALEQMSVDVDSDESSVKVFCR
;
A
#
# COMPACT_ATOMS: atom_id res chain seq x y z
N MET A 1 -29.65 9.36 8.94
CA MET A 1 -28.78 9.68 10.10
C MET A 1 -29.54 9.87 11.40
N SER A 2 -30.67 10.60 11.46
CA SER A 2 -31.48 10.71 12.69
C SER A 2 -32.49 9.57 12.86
N GLU A 3 -32.94 8.96 11.77
CA GLU A 3 -33.97 7.91 11.78
C GLU A 3 -33.46 6.60 12.40
N GLU A 4 -32.19 6.27 12.17
CA GLU A 4 -31.54 5.07 12.71
C GLU A 4 -31.35 5.19 14.23
N ARG A 5 -30.96 6.39 14.71
CA ARG A 5 -30.89 6.71 16.14
C ARG A 5 -32.27 6.62 16.81
N GLN A 6 -33.31 7.15 16.15
CA GLN A 6 -34.68 7.05 16.64
C GLN A 6 -35.17 5.60 16.70
N ARG A 7 -34.78 4.75 15.73
CA ARG A 7 -35.13 3.34 15.71
C ARG A 7 -34.48 2.56 16.86
N ILE A 8 -33.22 2.83 17.18
CA ILE A 8 -32.53 2.19 18.33
C ILE A 8 -33.19 2.57 19.65
N LEU A 9 -33.53 3.86 19.84
CA LEU A 9 -34.23 4.32 21.04
C LEU A 9 -35.65 3.77 21.14
N HIS A 10 -36.35 3.61 20.03
CA HIS A 10 -37.65 2.95 20.00
C HIS A 10 -37.53 1.47 20.39
N LEU A 11 -36.51 0.75 19.91
CA LEU A 11 -36.25 -0.65 20.27
C LEU A 11 -35.90 -0.82 21.76
N LEU A 12 -35.18 0.14 22.35
CA LEU A 12 -34.95 0.22 23.80
C LEU A 12 -36.26 0.47 24.57
N SER A 13 -37.12 1.38 24.09
CA SER A 13 -38.40 1.71 24.73
C SER A 13 -39.38 0.53 24.75
N ILE A 14 -39.36 -0.35 23.75
CA ILE A 14 -40.18 -1.56 23.73
C ILE A 14 -39.51 -2.75 24.44
N GLY A 15 -38.35 -2.54 25.07
CA GLY A 15 -37.63 -3.55 25.85
C GLY A 15 -36.95 -4.65 25.04
N LYS A 16 -36.77 -4.46 23.71
CA LYS A 16 -36.08 -5.43 22.84
C LYS A 16 -34.55 -5.31 22.89
N LEU A 17 -34.06 -4.25 23.51
CA LEU A 17 -32.64 -4.01 23.76
C LEU A 17 -32.47 -3.70 25.23
N THR A 18 -31.34 -4.14 25.78
CA THR A 18 -30.86 -3.68 27.08
C THR A 18 -30.17 -2.31 26.93
N VAL A 19 -29.98 -1.61 28.06
CA VAL A 19 -29.32 -0.29 28.08
C VAL A 19 -27.90 -0.38 27.51
N ASP A 20 -27.14 -1.42 27.89
CA ASP A 20 -25.78 -1.67 27.40
C ASP A 20 -25.73 -1.95 25.89
N GLU A 21 -26.69 -2.71 25.36
CA GLU A 21 -26.76 -3.01 23.92
C GLU A 21 -27.12 -1.75 23.11
N ALA A 22 -28.03 -0.93 23.62
CA ALA A 22 -28.38 0.33 22.98
C ALA A 22 -27.19 1.30 22.96
N GLU A 23 -26.43 1.40 24.06
CA GLU A 23 -25.23 2.24 24.12
C GLU A 23 -24.15 1.78 23.14
N LYS A 24 -23.92 0.47 23.04
CA LYS A 24 -22.97 -0.12 22.08
C LYS A 24 -23.36 0.14 20.63
N LEU A 25 -24.65 0.02 20.30
CA LEU A 25 -25.17 0.29 18.96
C LEU A 25 -25.10 1.78 18.60
N LEU A 26 -25.42 2.66 19.55
CA LEU A 26 -25.30 4.11 19.35
C LEU A 26 -23.84 4.52 19.13
N THR A 27 -22.91 3.97 19.92
CA THR A 27 -21.47 4.23 19.78
C THR A 27 -20.93 3.72 18.44
N ALA A 28 -21.33 2.52 18.01
CA ALA A 28 -20.95 1.98 16.71
C ALA A 28 -21.49 2.83 15.54
N PHE A 29 -22.71 3.36 15.69
CA PHE A 29 -23.32 4.22 14.68
C PHE A 29 -22.67 5.62 14.62
N GLU A 30 -22.31 6.19 15.77
CA GLU A 30 -21.56 7.45 15.85
C GLU A 30 -20.13 7.30 15.29
N ASN A 31 -19.48 6.14 15.47
CA ASN A 31 -18.17 5.85 14.86
C ASN A 31 -18.25 5.64 13.33
N THR A 32 -19.38 5.15 12.81
CA THR A 32 -19.63 5.13 11.36
C THR A 32 -19.88 6.54 10.80
N SER A 33 -20.49 7.44 11.59
CA SER A 33 -20.79 8.80 11.17
C SER A 33 -19.64 9.78 11.36
N LYS A 34 -18.68 9.45 12.22
CA LYS A 34 -17.36 10.08 12.24
C LYS A 34 -16.65 9.59 10.97
N PRO A 35 -16.11 10.48 10.12
CA PRO A 35 -15.23 10.02 9.06
C PRO A 35 -14.16 9.20 9.77
N ALA A 36 -14.06 7.91 9.46
CA ALA A 36 -12.84 7.17 9.72
C ALA A 36 -11.72 8.10 9.28
N ALA A 37 -10.79 8.42 10.19
CA ALA A 37 -9.58 9.17 9.82
C ALA A 37 -9.12 8.58 8.49
N PRO A 38 -8.86 9.40 7.47
CA PRO A 38 -8.75 8.91 6.11
C PRO A 38 -7.71 7.79 6.12
N VAL A 39 -8.18 6.55 6.04
CA VAL A 39 -7.47 5.53 5.32
C VAL A 39 -7.49 6.12 3.93
N SER A 40 -6.42 6.86 3.66
CA SER A 40 -6.19 7.46 2.38
C SER A 40 -6.51 6.38 1.37
N ASP A 41 -7.48 6.66 0.50
CA ASP A 41 -7.76 5.87 -0.69
C ASP A 41 -6.47 5.89 -1.52
N VAL A 42 -5.50 5.09 -1.11
CA VAL A 42 -4.20 4.91 -1.74
C VAL A 42 -4.38 3.69 -2.60
N ARG A 43 -5.28 3.75 -3.58
CA ARG A 43 -5.01 3.02 -4.80
C ARG A 43 -3.61 3.44 -5.24
N GLY A 44 -2.59 2.64 -4.89
CA GLY A 44 -1.19 3.00 -5.02
C GLY A 44 -0.96 3.37 -6.47
N LYS A 45 -0.82 4.66 -6.75
CA LYS A 45 -0.71 5.12 -8.14
C LYS A 45 0.68 4.78 -8.66
N TYR A 46 1.66 4.66 -7.75
CA TYR A 46 3.05 4.46 -8.06
C TYR A 46 3.72 3.45 -7.12
N LEU A 47 4.54 2.57 -7.67
CA LEU A 47 5.56 1.81 -6.96
C LEU A 47 6.85 2.64 -6.94
N TYR A 48 7.47 2.76 -5.76
CA TYR A 48 8.73 3.47 -5.57
C TYR A 48 9.82 2.46 -5.24
N VAL A 49 10.97 2.58 -5.92
CA VAL A 49 12.20 1.84 -5.61
C VAL A 49 13.29 2.87 -5.35
N GLN A 50 13.81 2.90 -4.14
CA GLN A 50 14.84 3.86 -3.71
C GLN A 50 16.07 3.08 -3.24
N VAL A 51 17.23 3.45 -3.74
CA VAL A 51 18.54 2.94 -3.30
C VAL A 51 19.36 4.14 -2.84
N GLU A 52 19.61 4.19 -1.53
CA GLU A 52 20.47 5.19 -0.92
C GLU A 52 21.81 4.54 -0.52
N PRO A 53 22.95 5.01 -1.06
CA PRO A 53 24.24 4.50 -0.65
C PRO A 53 24.60 5.01 0.74
N LYS A 54 25.29 4.18 1.53
CA LYS A 54 25.83 4.58 2.84
C LYS A 54 27.03 5.51 2.67
N GLU A 55 27.19 6.42 3.63
CA GLU A 55 28.23 7.46 3.61
C GLU A 55 29.62 6.88 3.35
N GLY A 56 30.28 7.36 2.29
CA GLY A 56 31.66 6.98 1.95
C GLY A 56 31.83 5.74 1.08
N LYS A 57 30.75 5.02 0.70
CA LYS A 57 30.84 3.81 -0.12
C LYS A 57 30.49 3.99 -1.60
N SER A 58 29.48 4.81 -1.92
CA SER A 58 29.12 5.16 -3.29
C SER A 58 28.35 6.49 -3.34
N THR A 59 28.43 7.22 -4.46
CA THR A 59 27.70 8.48 -4.66
C THR A 59 26.39 8.32 -5.43
N GLU A 60 26.11 7.12 -5.92
CA GLU A 60 24.96 6.88 -6.81
C GLU A 60 23.68 6.61 -6.02
N ARG A 61 22.76 7.57 -6.10
CA ARG A 61 21.39 7.43 -5.60
C ARG A 61 20.49 7.04 -6.76
N VAL A 62 19.70 5.98 -6.57
CA VAL A 62 18.72 5.53 -7.56
C VAL A 62 17.33 5.73 -6.97
N SER A 63 16.48 6.49 -7.67
CA SER A 63 15.07 6.63 -7.32
C SER A 63 14.22 6.37 -8.56
N VAL A 64 13.49 5.27 -8.54
CA VAL A 64 12.59 4.85 -9.61
C VAL A 64 11.16 5.02 -9.13
N LYS A 65 10.35 5.72 -9.94
CA LYS A 65 8.91 5.89 -9.73
C LYS A 65 8.17 5.21 -10.87
N VAL A 66 7.41 4.17 -10.57
CA VAL A 66 6.71 3.34 -11.55
C VAL A 66 5.20 3.54 -11.41
N PRO A 67 4.51 4.17 -12.38
CA PRO A 67 3.06 4.30 -12.34
C PRO A 67 2.37 2.93 -12.54
N LEU A 68 1.60 2.47 -11.54
CA LEU A 68 0.89 1.19 -11.60
C LEU A 68 -0.21 1.18 -12.68
N ALA A 69 -0.70 2.35 -13.08
CA ALA A 69 -1.61 2.48 -14.22
C ALA A 69 -1.01 1.99 -15.55
N LEU A 70 0.31 2.13 -15.75
CA LEU A 70 0.98 1.59 -16.95
C LEU A 70 1.03 0.06 -16.93
N VAL A 71 1.22 -0.51 -15.75
CA VAL A 71 1.20 -1.95 -15.53
C VAL A 71 -0.19 -2.52 -15.84
N LYS A 72 -1.25 -1.87 -15.35
CA LYS A 72 -2.65 -2.22 -15.66
C LYS A 72 -2.97 -2.16 -17.15
N ALA A 73 -2.33 -1.24 -17.89
CA ALA A 73 -2.48 -1.13 -19.34
C ALA A 73 -1.70 -2.20 -20.13
N GLY A 74 -0.99 -3.12 -19.45
CA GLY A 74 -0.16 -4.14 -20.09
C GLY A 74 1.13 -3.61 -20.71
N LEU A 75 1.55 -2.40 -20.31
CA LEU A 75 2.85 -1.86 -20.74
C LEU A 75 3.97 -2.50 -19.93
N ASN A 76 4.95 -3.04 -20.66
CA ASN A 76 6.18 -3.56 -20.07
C ASN A 76 7.01 -2.40 -19.51
N ILE A 77 6.94 -2.17 -18.20
CA ILE A 77 7.70 -1.12 -17.51
C ILE A 77 9.21 -1.35 -17.62
N SER A 78 9.63 -2.60 -17.79
CA SER A 78 11.02 -2.96 -18.11
C SER A 78 11.55 -2.28 -19.38
N LYS A 79 10.70 -1.76 -20.27
CA LYS A 79 11.16 -0.99 -21.45
C LYS A 79 11.32 0.51 -21.18
N LEU A 80 10.81 1.00 -20.04
CA LEU A 80 10.84 2.41 -19.66
C LEU A 80 11.94 2.73 -18.64
N ILE A 81 12.51 1.72 -18.00
CA ILE A 81 13.61 1.85 -17.06
C ILE A 81 14.93 1.61 -17.82
N PRO A 82 15.92 2.52 -17.74
CA PRO A 82 17.24 2.31 -18.34
C PRO A 82 17.89 1.00 -17.88
N ILE A 83 18.61 0.31 -18.78
CA ILE A 83 19.23 -1.00 -18.51
C ILE A 83 20.18 -0.93 -17.31
N GLU A 84 21.00 0.12 -17.20
CA GLU A 84 21.89 0.34 -16.03
C GLU A 84 21.13 0.41 -14.70
N ALA A 85 19.92 0.96 -14.69
CA ALA A 85 19.10 1.03 -13.49
C ALA A 85 18.46 -0.33 -13.16
N GLN A 86 18.16 -1.15 -14.16
CA GLN A 86 17.67 -2.52 -13.93
C GLN A 86 18.75 -3.41 -13.33
N GLU A 87 19.95 -3.39 -13.89
CA GLU A 87 21.06 -4.21 -13.41
C GLU A 87 21.42 -3.88 -11.96
N LYS A 88 21.45 -2.58 -11.60
CA LYS A 88 21.73 -2.15 -10.23
C LYS A 88 20.64 -2.58 -9.24
N VAL A 89 19.36 -2.38 -9.58
CA VAL A 89 18.25 -2.81 -8.72
C VAL A 89 18.27 -4.32 -8.54
N GLN A 90 18.50 -5.07 -9.62
CA GLN A 90 18.55 -6.53 -9.57
C GLN A 90 19.76 -7.03 -8.76
N ALA A 91 20.93 -6.40 -8.91
CA ALA A 91 22.12 -6.73 -8.11
C ALA A 91 21.86 -6.51 -6.61
N SER A 92 21.36 -5.31 -6.22
CA SER A 92 21.09 -5.01 -4.82
C SER A 92 19.99 -5.89 -4.22
N MET A 93 18.94 -6.21 -4.98
CA MET A 93 17.89 -7.12 -4.51
C MET A 93 18.38 -8.57 -4.43
N HIS A 94 19.18 -9.02 -5.38
CA HIS A 94 19.76 -10.37 -5.36
C HIS A 94 20.73 -10.57 -4.18
N GLU A 95 21.56 -9.57 -3.87
CA GLU A 95 22.40 -9.55 -2.65
C GLU A 95 21.54 -9.62 -1.37
N SER A 96 20.33 -9.09 -1.42
CA SER A 96 19.36 -9.11 -0.33
C SER A 96 18.49 -10.38 -0.30
N GLY A 97 18.75 -11.37 -1.18
CA GLY A 97 18.01 -12.62 -1.26
C GLY A 97 16.67 -12.55 -2.01
N MET A 98 16.41 -11.47 -2.74
CA MET A 98 15.21 -11.26 -3.55
C MET A 98 15.53 -11.24 -5.04
N SER A 99 14.99 -12.18 -5.81
CA SER A 99 14.96 -12.09 -7.27
C SER A 99 13.77 -11.25 -7.70
N PHE A 100 14.00 -10.01 -8.12
CA PHE A 100 12.96 -9.14 -8.65
C PHE A 100 13.18 -8.92 -10.16
N ASP A 101 12.19 -9.29 -10.97
CA ASP A 101 12.23 -9.13 -12.42
C ASP A 101 11.04 -8.25 -12.88
N PHE A 102 11.35 -7.09 -13.46
CA PHE A 102 10.35 -6.17 -13.99
C PHE A 102 9.56 -6.76 -15.18
N SER A 103 10.07 -7.80 -15.84
CA SER A 103 9.42 -8.45 -16.98
C SER A 103 8.36 -9.48 -16.59
N SER A 104 8.38 -9.97 -15.34
CA SER A 104 7.42 -10.98 -14.86
C SER A 104 6.10 -10.38 -14.35
N ILE A 105 6.00 -9.06 -14.27
CA ILE A 105 4.81 -8.35 -13.78
C ILE A 105 3.67 -8.49 -14.81
N SER A 106 2.83 -9.50 -14.64
CA SER A 106 1.71 -9.85 -15.54
C SER A 106 0.36 -9.30 -15.06
N THR A 107 -0.56 -9.04 -15.99
CA THR A 107 -1.83 -8.33 -15.73
C THR A 107 -2.94 -9.17 -15.09
N GLN A 108 -2.80 -10.50 -15.06
CA GLN A 108 -3.93 -11.42 -14.84
C GLN A 108 -4.52 -11.36 -13.42
N ASN A 109 -3.74 -10.90 -12.43
CA ASN A 109 -4.17 -10.76 -11.02
C ASN A 109 -3.75 -9.39 -10.42
N MET A 110 -3.61 -8.37 -11.27
CA MET A 110 -3.04 -7.08 -10.89
C MET A 110 -3.82 -6.34 -9.79
N ASP A 111 -5.14 -6.48 -9.72
CA ASP A 111 -5.93 -5.75 -8.71
C ASP A 111 -5.73 -6.31 -7.29
N GLU A 112 -5.75 -7.65 -7.13
CA GLU A 112 -5.45 -8.31 -5.86
C GLU A 112 -3.97 -8.14 -5.46
N ILE A 113 -3.07 -8.20 -6.45
CA ILE A 113 -1.64 -7.96 -6.23
C ILE A 113 -1.40 -6.50 -5.84
N LEU A 114 -2.11 -5.52 -6.42
CA LEU A 114 -1.99 -4.12 -6.01
C LEU A 114 -2.42 -3.92 -4.57
N GLU A 115 -3.53 -4.53 -4.19
CA GLU A 115 -4.08 -4.45 -2.83
C GLU A 115 -3.11 -5.08 -1.82
N ALA A 116 -2.46 -6.19 -2.17
CA ALA A 116 -1.39 -6.79 -1.37
C ALA A 116 -0.10 -5.95 -1.36
N LEU A 117 0.28 -5.36 -2.49
CA LEU A 117 1.47 -4.51 -2.64
C LEU A 117 1.32 -3.17 -1.92
N GLU A 118 0.09 -2.70 -1.70
CA GLU A 118 -0.20 -1.49 -0.91
C GLU A 118 0.22 -1.65 0.55
N GLN A 119 0.12 -2.87 1.08
CA GLN A 119 0.57 -3.21 2.44
C GLN A 119 2.02 -3.69 2.48
N MET A 120 2.63 -3.92 1.32
CA MET A 120 4.01 -4.40 1.22
C MET A 120 4.99 -3.22 1.27
N SER A 121 5.81 -3.21 2.31
CA SER A 121 7.00 -2.36 2.40
C SER A 121 8.21 -3.26 2.62
N VAL A 122 9.20 -3.14 1.75
CA VAL A 122 10.49 -3.82 1.88
C VAL A 122 11.54 -2.77 2.19
N ASP A 123 12.19 -2.91 3.33
CA ASP A 123 13.33 -2.09 3.75
C ASP A 123 14.49 -3.04 3.99
N VAL A 124 15.54 -2.92 3.18
CA VAL A 124 16.77 -3.69 3.33
C VAL A 124 17.89 -2.72 3.65
N ASP A 125 18.58 -2.95 4.76
CA ASP A 125 19.74 -2.18 5.16
C ASP A 125 20.99 -3.08 5.10
N SER A 126 21.86 -2.82 4.14
CA SER A 126 23.14 -3.53 3.96
C SER A 126 24.31 -2.61 4.37
N ASP A 127 25.52 -3.15 4.51
CA ASP A 127 26.72 -2.35 4.84
C ASP A 127 27.11 -1.33 3.77
N GLU A 128 26.54 -1.43 2.56
CA GLU A 128 26.89 -0.59 1.42
C GLU A 128 25.77 0.36 1.01
N SER A 129 24.51 -0.08 1.11
CA SER A 129 23.34 0.68 0.68
C SER A 129 22.08 0.27 1.43
N SER A 130 21.12 1.19 1.50
CA SER A 130 19.75 0.96 1.94
C SER A 130 18.83 0.92 0.72
N VAL A 131 18.01 -0.12 0.61
CA VAL A 131 17.03 -0.31 -0.45
C VAL A 131 15.64 -0.25 0.15
N LYS A 132 14.79 0.64 -0.37
CA LYS A 132 13.38 0.79 0.04
C LYS A 132 12.46 0.59 -1.15
N VAL A 133 11.50 -0.32 -1.00
CA VAL A 133 10.45 -0.58 -1.99
C VAL A 133 9.09 -0.46 -1.33
N PHE A 134 8.25 0.43 -1.84
CA PHE A 134 6.91 0.71 -1.29
C PHE A 134 5.94 1.23 -2.35
N CYS A 135 4.64 1.09 -2.11
CA CYS A 135 3.56 1.59 -2.98
C CYS A 135 2.86 2.81 -2.38
N ARG A 136 2.54 3.84 -3.20
CA ARG A 136 1.79 5.05 -2.79
C ARG A 136 1.07 5.74 -3.95
#